data_AF-A0A7C1R5L3-F1
#
_entry.id   AF-A0A7C1R5L3-F1
#
_cell.length_a   1.000
_cell.length_b   1.000
_cell.length_c   1.000
_cell.angle_alpha   90.00
_cell.angle_beta   90.00
_cell.angle_gamma   90.00
#
_symmetry.space_group_name_H-M   'P 1'
#
loop_
_entity.id
_entity.type
_entity.pdbx_description
1 polymer ?
#
loop_
_entity_poly.entity_id
_entity_poly.type
_entity_poly.pdbx_seq_one_letter_code
_entity_poly.pdbx_strand_id
1 'polypeptide(L)'
;MTAPNGCPVSPEAADFDPFESAYQQDPPEALRWSRDQEPVFYSPKLGYWVVSRYADVKEIFRNNHVFSPAIALEKITPVSQEAQDTLKRYDYAINRTLVNEDEPAHMERRRALMESFTLDELTHHEPMLQRLTQQYLDRIIDKGEADLVDEMLWEIPLTVALHFLGIPEEDMDTLREYSIAHTVNTWGRPSKEEQVAVAEAVGKFWQYAGKVLEKMRQDPSGHGWMKYAIRKQKELPDVVTDSYLHSMMMAGIVAAHETTAHASANMFRLLLENREVWNDICDNPALIPNAVEECLRYSGSVAAWRRIAMNDTRVGDTEIPKGAKLLIISASANHDDRHFENPDDLDIYRDNTTDHLTFGYGAHQCMGKNLARMEMRIFLEAFTRRLPQLELVPDQTFTFVPNTSFRGPEHLWVRWDQHQNPERRDPGVLTRVHPFTIGAPTPNDAARPVRVAEVVAEAEGVVRLELEDPRGRKLPRWSPGAHIDVVVGDFARKYSLCGD
;
A
#
# COMPACT_ATOMS: atom_id res chain seq x y z
N MET A 1 -22.10 6.09 27.45
CA MET A 1 -20.71 6.61 27.60
C MET A 1 -20.65 7.98 26.92
N THR A 2 -19.73 8.86 27.32
CA THR A 2 -19.55 10.20 26.73
C THR A 2 -18.16 10.32 26.09
N ALA A 3 -18.09 10.91 24.91
CA ALA A 3 -16.84 11.23 24.23
C ALA A 3 -16.12 12.41 24.90
N PRO A 4 -14.82 12.64 24.63
CA PRO A 4 -14.06 13.76 25.21
C PRO A 4 -14.62 15.15 24.92
N ASN A 5 -15.44 15.33 23.87
CA ASN A 5 -16.12 16.58 23.55
C ASN A 5 -17.48 16.74 24.27
N GLY A 6 -17.85 15.79 25.15
CA GLY A 6 -19.10 15.80 25.91
C GLY A 6 -20.31 15.17 25.20
N CYS A 7 -20.20 14.80 23.93
CA CYS A 7 -21.29 14.15 23.20
C CYS A 7 -21.49 12.68 23.64
N PRO A 8 -22.71 12.12 23.58
CA PRO A 8 -22.95 10.69 23.75
C PRO A 8 -22.21 9.86 22.70
N VAL A 9 -21.74 8.66 23.08
CA VAL A 9 -21.18 7.66 22.16
C VAL A 9 -22.28 6.66 21.78
N SER A 10 -22.46 6.40 20.48
CA SER A 10 -23.41 5.39 19.97
C SER A 10 -23.01 3.96 20.39
N PRO A 11 -23.95 3.00 20.40
CA PRO A 11 -23.63 1.60 20.68
C PRO A 11 -22.57 1.03 19.72
N GLU A 12 -22.71 1.27 18.42
CA GLU A 12 -21.81 0.81 17.37
C GLU A 12 -20.40 1.39 17.55
N ALA A 13 -20.29 2.69 17.87
CA ALA A 13 -19.02 3.34 18.18
C ALA A 13 -18.35 2.81 19.46
N ALA A 14 -19.16 2.48 20.48
CA ALA A 14 -18.67 1.91 21.73
C ALA A 14 -18.12 0.48 21.56
N ASP A 15 -18.72 -0.29 20.66
CA ASP A 15 -18.35 -1.68 20.39
C ASP A 15 -17.18 -1.80 19.40
N PHE A 16 -16.89 -0.77 18.60
CA PHE A 16 -15.77 -0.76 17.66
C PHE A 16 -14.42 -1.07 18.33
N ASP A 17 -13.83 -2.21 17.96
CA ASP A 17 -12.47 -2.62 18.29
C ASP A 17 -11.72 -3.02 17.01
N PRO A 18 -10.67 -2.28 16.60
CA PRO A 18 -9.92 -2.62 15.39
C PRO A 18 -9.09 -3.90 15.56
N PHE A 19 -8.99 -4.50 16.74
CA PHE A 19 -8.24 -5.76 16.97
C PHE A 19 -9.12 -7.00 16.86
N GLU A 20 -10.43 -6.85 16.65
CA GLU A 20 -11.38 -7.96 16.50
C GLU A 20 -11.51 -8.44 15.04
N SER A 21 -11.99 -9.68 14.89
CA SER A 21 -12.05 -10.41 13.62
C SER A 21 -12.74 -9.63 12.49
N ALA A 22 -13.89 -8.99 12.74
CA ALA A 22 -14.65 -8.34 11.67
C ALA A 22 -13.83 -7.24 10.96
N TYR A 23 -13.20 -6.35 11.72
CA TYR A 23 -12.32 -5.31 11.16
C TYR A 23 -11.05 -5.91 10.54
N GLN A 24 -10.48 -6.94 11.16
CA GLN A 24 -9.28 -7.59 10.62
C GLN A 24 -9.55 -8.32 9.30
N GLN A 25 -10.75 -8.87 9.09
CA GLN A 25 -11.12 -9.60 7.87
C GLN A 25 -11.54 -8.66 6.74
N ASP A 26 -12.36 -7.64 7.03
CA ASP A 26 -12.84 -6.69 6.03
C ASP A 26 -13.07 -5.31 6.67
N PRO A 27 -12.02 -4.47 6.77
CA PRO A 27 -12.15 -3.13 7.35
C PRO A 27 -13.20 -2.24 6.64
N PRO A 28 -13.28 -2.22 5.29
CA PRO A 28 -14.35 -1.52 4.59
C PRO A 28 -15.75 -1.97 5.01
N GLU A 29 -16.05 -3.26 5.01
CA GLU A 29 -17.39 -3.75 5.38
C GLU A 29 -17.71 -3.47 6.85
N ALA A 30 -16.75 -3.70 7.75
CA ALA A 30 -16.90 -3.44 9.18
C ALA A 30 -17.23 -1.97 9.51
N LEU A 31 -16.96 -1.05 8.58
CA LEU A 31 -17.20 0.39 8.72
C LEU A 31 -18.24 0.95 7.72
N ARG A 32 -18.96 0.09 6.98
CA ARG A 32 -20.05 0.54 6.07
C ARG A 32 -21.09 1.37 6.83
N TRP A 33 -21.51 0.90 8.01
CA TRP A 33 -22.44 1.63 8.88
C TRP A 33 -21.96 3.05 9.21
N SER A 34 -20.66 3.22 9.46
CA SER A 34 -20.05 4.51 9.78
C SER A 34 -20.01 5.41 8.54
N ARG A 35 -19.65 4.87 7.36
CA ARG A 35 -19.71 5.65 6.11
C ARG A 35 -21.10 6.18 5.84
N ASP A 36 -22.14 5.41 6.13
CA ASP A 36 -23.51 5.81 5.84
C ASP A 36 -24.08 6.78 6.86
N GLN A 37 -23.91 6.49 8.15
CA GLN A 37 -24.72 7.11 9.22
C GLN A 37 -23.90 7.94 10.20
N GLU A 38 -22.69 7.49 10.57
CA GLU A 38 -21.85 8.13 11.59
C GLU A 38 -20.39 8.23 11.12
N PRO A 39 -20.06 9.19 10.23
CA PRO A 39 -18.78 9.22 9.51
C PRO A 39 -17.57 9.56 10.39
N VAL A 40 -17.82 10.16 11.56
CA VAL A 40 -16.82 10.49 12.56
C VAL A 40 -17.36 10.15 13.95
N PHE A 41 -16.74 9.18 14.61
CA PHE A 41 -17.16 8.72 15.95
C PHE A 41 -15.97 8.56 16.89
N TYR A 42 -16.21 8.53 18.20
CA TYR A 42 -15.18 8.26 19.19
C TYR A 42 -15.23 6.78 19.63
N SER A 43 -14.12 6.05 19.50
CA SER A 43 -13.98 4.69 20.02
C SER A 43 -13.40 4.70 21.43
N PRO A 44 -14.18 4.35 22.48
CA PRO A 44 -13.68 4.29 23.85
C PRO A 44 -12.65 3.18 24.07
N LYS A 45 -12.78 2.05 23.35
CA LYS A 45 -11.85 0.91 23.44
C LYS A 45 -10.45 1.25 22.94
N LEU A 46 -10.35 2.15 21.96
CA LEU A 46 -9.07 2.58 21.37
C LEU A 46 -8.57 3.91 21.94
N GLY A 47 -9.49 4.81 22.32
CA GLY A 47 -9.17 6.17 22.75
C GLY A 47 -8.93 7.14 21.59
N TYR A 48 -9.50 6.87 20.42
CA TYR A 48 -9.31 7.63 19.18
C TYR A 48 -10.65 8.05 18.59
N TRP A 49 -10.64 9.15 17.85
CA TRP A 49 -11.69 9.49 16.89
C TRP A 49 -11.45 8.73 15.59
N VAL A 50 -12.45 8.01 15.11
CA VAL A 50 -12.41 7.23 13.87
C VAL A 50 -13.08 8.04 12.76
N VAL A 51 -12.46 8.08 11.58
CA VAL A 51 -12.95 8.82 10.41
C VAL A 51 -13.02 7.89 9.20
N SER A 52 -14.19 7.75 8.58
CA SER A 52 -14.45 6.66 7.62
C SER A 52 -14.74 7.10 6.18
N ARG A 53 -15.08 8.38 5.92
CA ARG A 53 -15.39 8.91 4.58
C ARG A 53 -14.16 9.46 3.86
N TYR A 54 -14.15 9.34 2.53
CA TYR A 54 -13.03 9.71 1.67
C TYR A 54 -12.65 11.20 1.80
N ALA A 55 -13.64 12.08 1.69
CA ALA A 55 -13.40 13.53 1.71
C ALA A 55 -12.77 13.98 3.04
N ASP A 56 -13.25 13.45 4.16
CA ASP A 56 -12.76 13.78 5.50
C ASP A 56 -11.33 13.25 5.71
N VAL A 57 -11.05 11.99 5.33
CA VAL A 57 -9.71 11.41 5.42
C VAL A 57 -8.72 12.19 4.55
N LYS A 58 -9.09 12.54 3.32
CA LYS A 58 -8.24 13.32 2.40
C LYS A 58 -7.97 14.73 2.92
N GLU A 59 -8.95 15.38 3.53
CA GLU A 59 -8.79 16.71 4.13
C GLU A 59 -7.86 16.68 5.36
N ILE A 60 -7.97 15.65 6.20
CA ILE A 60 -7.05 15.43 7.31
C ILE A 60 -5.61 15.23 6.81
N PHE A 61 -5.42 14.47 5.73
CA PHE A 61 -4.10 14.34 5.09
C PHE A 61 -3.58 15.67 4.55
N ARG A 62 -4.45 16.49 3.95
CA ARG A 62 -4.09 17.79 3.35
C ARG A 62 -3.65 18.80 4.41
N ASN A 63 -4.36 18.88 5.54
CA ASN A 63 -4.16 19.90 6.57
C ASN A 63 -3.15 19.47 7.65
N ASN A 64 -1.92 19.20 7.25
CA ASN A 64 -0.84 18.72 8.13
C ASN A 64 -0.46 19.66 9.29
N HIS A 65 -0.76 20.96 9.21
CA HIS A 65 -0.57 21.90 10.32
C HIS A 65 -1.64 21.77 11.43
N VAL A 66 -2.84 21.33 11.07
CA VAL A 66 -3.95 21.08 12.03
C VAL A 66 -3.88 19.66 12.54
N PHE A 67 -3.59 18.72 11.64
CA PHE A 67 -3.50 17.29 11.91
C PHE A 67 -2.05 16.84 11.76
N SER A 68 -1.34 16.87 12.89
CA SER A 68 0.07 16.50 12.97
C SER A 68 0.27 14.99 12.79
N PRO A 69 1.33 14.54 12.10
CA PRO A 69 1.70 13.14 11.98
C PRO A 69 2.51 12.61 13.17
N ALA A 70 2.69 13.40 14.24
CA ALA A 70 3.52 13.06 15.40
C ALA A 70 3.27 11.66 15.99
N ILE A 71 2.03 11.17 15.91
CA ILE A 71 1.61 9.88 16.44
C ILE A 71 1.59 8.74 15.40
N ALA A 72 2.07 8.98 14.17
CA ALA A 72 2.02 8.00 13.08
C ALA A 72 2.71 6.68 13.43
N LEU A 73 3.77 6.74 14.25
CA LEU A 73 4.53 5.59 14.77
C LEU A 73 4.47 5.46 16.31
N GLU A 74 3.53 6.15 16.97
CA GLU A 74 3.34 5.96 18.42
C GLU A 74 2.86 4.54 18.68
N LYS A 75 3.35 3.87 19.72
CA LYS A 75 2.88 2.51 20.05
C LYS A 75 1.48 2.58 20.64
N ILE A 76 0.58 1.69 20.20
CA ILE A 76 -0.80 1.64 20.74
C ILE A 76 -0.78 1.36 22.24
N THR A 77 0.00 0.36 22.67
CA THR A 77 0.22 0.06 24.07
C THR A 77 1.50 0.72 24.57
N PRO A 78 1.51 1.32 25.78
CA PRO A 78 2.74 1.84 26.38
C PRO A 78 3.83 0.77 26.48
N VAL A 79 5.08 1.18 26.23
CA VAL A 79 6.25 0.29 26.33
C VAL A 79 6.52 -0.04 27.79
N SER A 80 6.67 -1.33 28.10
CA SER A 80 7.04 -1.82 29.43
C SER A 80 8.40 -1.27 29.86
N GLN A 81 8.62 -1.12 31.18
CA GLN A 81 9.90 -0.64 31.70
C GLN A 81 11.06 -1.55 31.28
N GLU A 82 10.84 -2.86 31.26
CA GLU A 82 11.85 -3.85 30.85
C GLU A 82 12.23 -3.73 29.37
N ALA A 83 11.25 -3.50 28.49
CA ALA A 83 11.52 -3.24 27.08
C ALA A 83 12.25 -1.90 26.88
N GLN A 84 11.92 -0.86 27.65
CA GLN A 84 12.67 0.40 27.64
C GLN A 84 14.11 0.22 28.10
N ASP A 85 14.34 -0.52 29.19
CA ASP A 85 15.67 -0.79 29.71
C ASP A 85 16.48 -1.65 28.74
N THR A 86 15.82 -2.59 28.06
CA THR A 86 16.42 -3.34 26.95
C THR A 86 16.91 -2.42 25.84
N LEU A 87 16.06 -1.50 25.34
CA LEU A 87 16.43 -0.53 24.30
C LEU A 87 17.61 0.37 24.76
N LYS A 88 17.64 0.78 26.02
CA LYS A 88 18.75 1.59 26.57
C LYS A 88 20.09 0.85 26.53
N ARG A 89 20.12 -0.48 26.71
CA ARG A 89 21.37 -1.27 26.59
C ARG A 89 22.00 -1.18 25.20
N TYR A 90 21.20 -0.85 24.20
CA TYR A 90 21.62 -0.71 22.81
C TYR A 90 21.88 0.75 22.40
N ASP A 91 21.80 1.69 23.34
CA ASP A 91 21.82 3.14 23.08
C ASP A 91 20.80 3.54 22.00
N TYR A 92 19.65 2.89 22.02
CA TYR A 92 18.59 3.12 21.05
C TYR A 92 18.01 4.53 21.23
N ALA A 93 18.13 5.34 20.18
CA ALA A 93 17.71 6.73 20.18
C ALA A 93 17.14 7.14 18.81
N ILE A 94 16.14 6.40 18.33
CA ILE A 94 15.46 6.77 17.09
C ILE A 94 14.81 8.14 17.25
N ASN A 95 15.07 9.03 16.30
CA ASN A 95 14.38 10.30 16.19
C ASN A 95 13.15 10.16 15.28
N ARG A 96 12.31 11.19 15.29
CA ARG A 96 11.29 11.32 14.25
C ARG A 96 11.97 11.33 12.88
N THR A 97 11.35 10.63 11.94
CA THR A 97 11.72 10.61 10.53
C THR A 97 10.54 11.12 9.71
N LEU A 98 10.74 11.37 8.42
CA LEU A 98 9.76 11.90 7.46
C LEU A 98 8.28 11.64 7.79
N VAL A 99 7.93 10.39 8.12
CA VAL A 99 6.55 9.95 8.37
C VAL A 99 5.89 10.52 9.64
N ASN A 100 6.65 10.89 10.68
CA ASN A 100 6.13 11.41 11.95
C ASN A 100 6.71 12.78 12.34
N GLU A 101 7.33 13.47 11.39
CA GLU A 101 7.84 14.84 11.56
C GLU A 101 6.78 15.91 11.31
N ASP A 102 6.80 16.96 12.12
CA ASP A 102 6.01 18.16 11.89
C ASP A 102 6.75 19.16 10.99
N GLU A 103 6.00 20.09 10.40
CA GLU A 103 6.59 21.24 9.70
C GLU A 103 7.26 22.22 10.68
N PRO A 104 8.31 22.96 10.26
CA PRO A 104 8.87 23.02 8.89
C PRO A 104 9.91 21.94 8.57
N ALA A 105 10.35 21.16 9.57
CA ALA A 105 11.46 20.23 9.42
C ALA A 105 11.17 19.12 8.38
N HIS A 106 9.92 18.64 8.35
CA HIS A 106 9.50 17.61 7.41
C HIS A 106 9.71 18.03 5.95
N MET A 107 9.16 19.16 5.49
CA MET A 107 9.26 19.52 4.07
C MET A 107 10.68 19.87 3.63
N GLU A 108 11.50 20.43 4.51
CA GLU A 108 12.92 20.68 4.23
C GLU A 108 13.67 19.36 3.97
N ARG A 109 13.52 18.39 4.88
CA ARG A 109 14.15 17.06 4.72
C ARG A 109 13.58 16.29 3.55
N ARG A 110 12.26 16.30 3.37
CA ARG A 110 11.57 15.63 2.27
C ARG A 110 12.08 16.14 0.92
N ARG A 111 12.19 17.45 0.73
CA ARG A 111 12.73 18.05 -0.50
C ARG A 111 14.19 17.66 -0.74
N ALA A 112 15.02 17.70 0.30
CA ALA A 112 16.42 17.32 0.19
C ALA A 112 16.62 15.84 -0.21
N LEU A 113 15.68 14.97 0.19
CA LEU A 113 15.80 13.52 0.06
C LEU A 113 14.92 12.87 -1.02
N MET A 114 14.19 13.66 -1.81
CA MET A 114 13.23 13.17 -2.80
C MET A 114 13.86 12.62 -4.08
N GLU A 115 15.06 13.08 -4.45
CA GLU A 115 15.66 12.83 -5.77
C GLU A 115 15.74 11.33 -6.09
N SER A 116 16.18 10.50 -5.14
CA SER A 116 16.27 9.03 -5.30
C SER A 116 14.92 8.33 -5.51
N PHE A 117 13.79 9.01 -5.29
CA PHE A 117 12.43 8.48 -5.49
C PHE A 117 11.76 8.99 -6.78
N THR A 118 12.49 9.77 -7.59
CA THR A 118 12.01 10.18 -8.91
C THR A 118 11.94 8.99 -9.87
N LEU A 119 11.12 9.10 -10.91
CA LEU A 119 10.93 8.00 -11.87
C LEU A 119 12.25 7.60 -12.56
N ASP A 120 13.08 8.59 -12.90
CA ASP A 120 14.37 8.39 -13.55
C ASP A 120 15.34 7.60 -12.66
N GLU A 121 15.43 7.95 -11.38
CA GLU A 121 16.27 7.22 -10.42
C GLU A 121 15.76 5.79 -10.19
N LEU A 122 14.43 5.63 -10.06
CA LEU A 122 13.82 4.31 -9.83
C LEU A 122 14.00 3.32 -10.99
N THR A 123 14.08 3.81 -12.23
CA THR A 123 14.23 2.98 -13.44
C THR A 123 15.46 2.07 -13.38
N HIS A 124 16.54 2.50 -12.72
CA HIS A 124 17.76 1.70 -12.59
C HIS A 124 17.58 0.43 -11.73
N HIS A 125 16.53 0.36 -10.90
CA HIS A 125 16.23 -0.80 -10.07
C HIS A 125 15.43 -1.88 -10.82
N GLU A 126 14.79 -1.55 -11.94
CA GLU A 126 13.92 -2.46 -12.70
C GLU A 126 14.62 -3.77 -13.10
N PRO A 127 15.85 -3.78 -13.67
CA PRO A 127 16.51 -5.02 -14.08
C PRO A 127 16.85 -5.94 -12.88
N MET A 128 17.16 -5.34 -11.73
CA MET A 128 17.43 -6.09 -10.49
C MET A 128 16.16 -6.76 -9.98
N LEU A 129 15.05 -6.02 -9.97
CA LEU A 129 13.75 -6.52 -9.53
C LEU A 129 13.19 -7.62 -10.45
N GLN A 130 13.32 -7.46 -11.77
CA GLN A 130 12.98 -8.51 -12.75
C GLN A 130 13.79 -9.78 -12.51
N ARG A 131 15.10 -9.64 -12.28
CA ARG A 131 15.99 -10.78 -11.99
C ARG A 131 15.62 -11.47 -10.69
N LEU A 132 15.41 -10.73 -9.59
CA LEU A 132 15.01 -11.31 -8.31
C LEU A 132 13.67 -12.06 -8.46
N THR A 133 12.69 -11.43 -9.09
CA THR A 133 11.39 -12.04 -9.35
C THR A 133 11.51 -13.37 -10.10
N GLN A 134 12.31 -13.40 -11.17
CA GLN A 134 12.56 -14.64 -11.90
C GLN A 134 13.24 -15.69 -11.03
N GLN A 135 14.29 -15.32 -10.29
CA GLN A 135 15.03 -16.24 -9.42
C GLN A 135 14.16 -16.87 -8.33
N TYR A 136 13.27 -16.10 -7.71
CA TYR A 136 12.36 -16.64 -6.69
C TYR A 136 11.26 -17.48 -7.31
N LEU A 137 10.68 -17.05 -8.43
CA LEU A 137 9.66 -17.83 -9.14
C LEU A 137 10.24 -19.17 -9.66
N ASP A 138 11.47 -19.20 -10.15
CA ASP A 138 12.16 -20.41 -10.62
C ASP A 138 12.34 -21.46 -9.51
N ARG A 139 12.43 -21.04 -8.24
CA ARG A 139 12.54 -21.98 -7.09
C ARG A 139 11.25 -22.75 -6.86
N ILE A 140 10.11 -22.17 -7.22
CA ILE A 140 8.80 -22.76 -6.95
C ILE A 140 8.14 -23.34 -8.19
N ILE A 141 8.53 -22.93 -9.41
CA ILE A 141 7.82 -23.18 -10.68
C ILE A 141 7.42 -24.65 -10.96
N ASP A 142 8.22 -25.59 -10.47
CA ASP A 142 8.05 -27.04 -10.64
C ASP A 142 7.37 -27.75 -9.45
N LYS A 143 7.07 -27.03 -8.36
CA LYS A 143 6.47 -27.61 -7.13
C LYS A 143 4.99 -27.97 -7.32
N GLY A 144 4.26 -27.21 -8.13
CA GLY A 144 2.80 -27.36 -8.35
C GLY A 144 1.93 -26.79 -7.22
N GLU A 145 2.53 -26.47 -6.08
CA GLU A 145 1.89 -25.80 -4.94
C GLU A 145 2.96 -25.03 -4.16
N ALA A 146 2.62 -23.84 -3.65
CA ALA A 146 3.52 -23.01 -2.85
C ALA A 146 2.75 -21.98 -2.01
N ASP A 147 3.34 -21.55 -0.90
CA ASP A 147 2.95 -20.31 -0.23
C ASP A 147 3.71 -19.13 -0.85
N LEU A 148 3.00 -18.22 -1.50
CA LEU A 148 3.63 -17.07 -2.13
C LEU A 148 4.23 -16.08 -1.13
N VAL A 149 3.70 -15.99 0.10
CA VAL A 149 4.20 -15.05 1.11
C VAL A 149 5.61 -15.46 1.52
N ASP A 150 5.77 -16.66 2.07
CA ASP A 150 7.04 -17.17 2.57
C ASP A 150 8.07 -17.41 1.45
N GLU A 151 7.63 -17.90 0.29
CA GLU A 151 8.56 -18.27 -0.77
C GLU A 151 9.06 -17.06 -1.57
N MET A 152 8.36 -15.92 -1.57
CA MET A 152 8.70 -14.81 -2.47
C MET A 152 8.28 -13.42 -1.99
N LEU A 153 7.00 -13.22 -1.68
CA LEU A 153 6.42 -11.88 -1.52
C LEU A 153 6.90 -11.17 -0.25
N TRP A 154 7.36 -11.91 0.76
CA TRP A 154 8.01 -11.33 1.92
C TRP A 154 9.48 -10.98 1.67
N GLU A 155 10.21 -11.82 0.94
CA GLU A 155 11.67 -11.71 0.79
C GLU A 155 12.13 -10.71 -0.27
N ILE A 156 11.43 -10.61 -1.40
CA ILE A 156 11.84 -9.69 -2.47
C ILE A 156 11.76 -8.24 -2.03
N PRO A 157 10.66 -7.73 -1.46
CA PRO A 157 10.58 -6.31 -1.09
C PRO A 157 11.63 -5.89 -0.07
N LEU A 158 11.98 -6.77 0.87
CA LEU A 158 13.08 -6.52 1.80
C LEU A 158 14.42 -6.40 1.08
N THR A 159 14.71 -7.33 0.17
CA THR A 159 15.96 -7.31 -0.62
C THR A 159 16.02 -6.07 -1.51
N VAL A 160 14.90 -5.67 -2.13
CA VAL A 160 14.78 -4.44 -2.92
C VAL A 160 15.01 -3.21 -2.04
N ALA A 161 14.43 -3.16 -0.85
CA ALA A 161 14.64 -2.07 0.10
C ALA A 161 16.13 -1.93 0.48
N LEU A 162 16.81 -3.03 0.80
CA LEU A 162 18.23 -3.04 1.13
C LEU A 162 19.09 -2.53 -0.04
N HIS A 163 18.81 -2.97 -1.27
CA HIS A 163 19.49 -2.45 -2.47
C HIS A 163 19.18 -0.97 -2.72
N PHE A 164 17.93 -0.55 -2.58
CA PHE A 164 17.50 0.85 -2.76
C PHE A 164 18.21 1.78 -1.76
N LEU A 165 18.37 1.35 -0.52
CA LEU A 165 19.11 2.09 0.49
C LEU A 165 20.62 2.15 0.21
N GLY A 166 21.15 1.23 -0.59
CA GLY A 166 22.57 1.10 -0.92
C GLY A 166 23.36 0.33 0.14
N ILE A 167 22.70 -0.58 0.85
CA ILE A 167 23.33 -1.46 1.84
C ILE A 167 24.34 -2.37 1.12
N PRO A 168 25.58 -2.52 1.63
CA PRO A 168 26.54 -3.48 1.10
C PRO A 168 26.00 -4.91 1.17
N GLU A 169 26.23 -5.72 0.13
CA GLU A 169 25.69 -7.09 0.03
C GLU A 169 26.09 -7.96 1.23
N GLU A 170 27.31 -7.79 1.75
CA GLU A 170 27.82 -8.53 2.91
C GLU A 170 27.08 -8.24 4.22
N ASP A 171 26.34 -7.13 4.30
CA ASP A 171 25.60 -6.70 5.49
C ASP A 171 24.09 -7.00 5.37
N MET A 172 23.60 -7.36 4.18
CA MET A 172 22.16 -7.55 3.91
C MET A 172 21.54 -8.69 4.69
N ASP A 173 22.22 -9.85 4.78
CA ASP A 173 21.68 -11.03 5.47
C ASP A 173 21.47 -10.77 6.97
N THR A 174 22.40 -10.06 7.60
CA THR A 174 22.29 -9.70 9.02
C THR A 174 21.15 -8.70 9.25
N LEU A 175 21.00 -7.71 8.36
CA LEU A 175 19.90 -6.76 8.45
C LEU A 175 18.54 -7.41 8.17
N ARG A 176 18.49 -8.41 7.29
CA ARG A 176 17.30 -9.22 7.04
C ARG A 176 16.84 -9.95 8.30
N GLU A 177 17.76 -10.59 9.01
CA GLU A 177 17.47 -11.29 10.28
C GLU A 177 16.88 -10.36 11.36
N TYR A 178 17.21 -9.06 11.31
CA TYR A 178 16.71 -8.08 12.28
C TYR A 178 15.45 -7.32 11.83
N SER A 179 15.11 -7.40 10.54
CA SER A 179 13.89 -6.82 9.97
C SER A 179 12.67 -7.70 10.31
N ILE A 180 12.39 -7.85 11.60
CA ILE A 180 11.24 -8.61 12.14
C ILE A 180 10.03 -7.68 12.22
N ALA A 181 8.84 -8.24 12.00
CA ALA A 181 7.55 -7.55 11.95
C ALA A 181 7.38 -6.47 13.04
N HIS A 182 7.48 -5.20 12.64
CA HIS A 182 7.27 -4.04 13.52
C HIS A 182 5.77 -3.77 13.74
N THR A 183 4.92 -4.41 12.92
CA THR A 183 3.47 -4.23 12.90
C THR A 183 2.82 -4.42 14.28
N VAL A 184 3.03 -5.57 14.93
CA VAL A 184 2.42 -5.84 16.25
C VAL A 184 2.94 -4.86 17.30
N ASN A 185 4.25 -4.60 17.32
CA ASN A 185 4.87 -3.76 18.34
C ASN A 185 4.39 -2.30 18.31
N THR A 186 4.08 -1.78 17.12
CA THR A 186 3.71 -0.37 16.95
C THR A 186 2.19 -0.18 16.85
N TRP A 187 1.49 -1.03 16.11
CA TRP A 187 0.06 -0.90 15.82
C TRP A 187 -0.81 -2.01 16.44
N GLY A 188 -0.20 -2.98 17.13
CA GLY A 188 -0.87 -4.09 17.83
C GLY A 188 -0.98 -3.89 19.35
N ARG A 189 -1.33 -4.98 20.05
CA ARG A 189 -1.37 -5.06 21.52
C ARG A 189 -0.45 -6.19 22.03
N PRO A 190 0.88 -6.09 21.87
CA PRO A 190 1.82 -7.13 22.28
C PRO A 190 1.79 -7.33 23.81
N SER A 191 1.96 -8.59 24.23
CA SER A 191 2.32 -8.96 25.60
C SER A 191 3.65 -8.31 26.02
N LYS A 192 3.93 -8.31 27.33
CA LYS A 192 5.17 -7.70 27.84
C LYS A 192 6.40 -8.45 27.34
N GLU A 193 6.30 -9.77 27.25
CA GLU A 193 7.34 -10.68 26.78
C GLU A 193 7.65 -10.42 25.31
N GLU A 194 6.62 -10.26 24.47
CA GLU A 194 6.78 -9.87 23.06
C GLU A 194 7.41 -8.48 22.92
N GLN A 195 7.02 -7.50 23.76
CA GLN A 195 7.65 -6.18 23.74
C GLN A 195 9.16 -6.25 24.02
N VAL A 196 9.60 -7.10 24.96
CA VAL A 196 11.03 -7.27 25.29
C VAL A 196 11.77 -7.97 24.14
N ALA A 197 11.19 -9.01 23.55
CA ALA A 197 11.78 -9.70 22.40
C ALA A 197 11.95 -8.76 21.19
N VAL A 198 10.94 -7.94 20.90
CA VAL A 198 11.03 -6.93 19.83
C VAL A 198 12.04 -5.84 20.18
N ALA A 199 12.08 -5.36 21.43
CA ALA A 199 13.07 -4.38 21.88
C ALA A 199 14.51 -4.89 21.68
N GLU A 200 14.76 -6.17 21.94
CA GLU A 200 16.06 -6.80 21.73
C GLU A 200 16.44 -6.84 20.23
N ALA A 201 15.52 -7.23 19.36
CA ALA A 201 15.73 -7.23 17.90
C ALA A 201 15.96 -5.81 17.35
N VAL A 202 15.14 -4.85 17.78
CA VAL A 202 15.26 -3.42 17.43
C VAL A 202 16.61 -2.85 17.88
N GLY A 203 17.06 -3.19 19.09
CA GLY A 203 18.35 -2.75 19.61
C GLY A 203 19.53 -3.29 18.81
N LYS A 204 19.51 -4.58 18.45
CA LYS A 204 20.52 -5.21 17.58
C LYS A 204 20.55 -4.58 16.20
N PHE A 205 19.38 -4.37 15.60
CA PHE A 205 19.23 -3.65 14.34
C PHE A 205 19.87 -2.27 14.45
N TRP A 206 19.49 -1.48 15.45
CA TRP A 206 19.99 -0.11 15.63
C TRP A 206 21.51 -0.05 15.67
N GLN A 207 22.16 -0.86 16.49
CA GLN A 207 23.62 -0.88 16.57
C GLN A 207 24.28 -1.34 15.27
N TYR A 208 23.73 -2.36 14.62
CA TYR A 208 24.28 -2.87 13.37
C TYR A 208 24.10 -1.87 12.22
N ALA A 209 22.93 -1.25 12.10
CA ALA A 209 22.66 -0.18 11.16
C ALA A 209 23.63 1.00 11.34
N GLY A 210 24.01 1.32 12.59
CA GLY A 210 25.04 2.32 12.87
C GLY A 210 26.40 1.93 12.31
N LYS A 211 26.82 0.66 12.46
CA LYS A 211 28.07 0.15 11.87
C LYS A 211 28.05 0.22 10.34
N VAL A 212 26.93 -0.16 9.73
CA VAL A 212 26.76 -0.09 8.27
C VAL A 212 26.80 1.35 7.79
N LEU A 213 26.13 2.27 8.49
CA LEU A 213 26.18 3.70 8.16
C LEU A 213 27.62 4.24 8.18
N GLU A 214 28.42 3.89 9.18
CA GLU A 214 29.83 4.30 9.26
C GLU A 214 30.68 3.71 8.13
N LYS A 215 30.42 2.47 7.69
CA LYS A 215 31.06 1.93 6.47
C LYS A 215 30.67 2.75 5.24
N MET A 216 29.38 3.04 5.05
CA MET A 216 28.89 3.81 3.91
C MET A 216 29.43 5.25 3.88
N ARG A 217 29.77 5.83 5.03
CA ARG A 217 30.44 7.15 5.10
C ARG A 217 31.83 7.16 4.51
N GLN A 218 32.53 6.02 4.50
CA GLN A 218 33.87 5.90 3.91
C GLN A 218 33.83 6.00 2.39
N ASP A 219 32.74 5.53 1.76
CA ASP A 219 32.48 5.70 0.33
C ASP A 219 31.01 6.05 0.05
N PRO A 220 30.66 7.36 0.09
CA PRO A 220 29.32 7.83 -0.19
C PRO A 220 29.08 8.07 -1.69
N SER A 221 30.01 7.72 -2.59
CA SER A 221 29.91 8.08 -4.02
C SER A 221 28.98 7.16 -4.82
N GLY A 222 28.73 5.94 -4.33
CA GLY A 222 27.90 4.95 -5.00
C GLY A 222 26.40 5.26 -5.01
N HIS A 223 25.66 4.36 -5.67
CA HIS A 223 24.19 4.36 -5.69
C HIS A 223 23.60 3.98 -4.33
N GLY A 224 22.35 4.41 -4.11
CA GLY A 224 21.56 4.10 -2.92
C GLY A 224 21.19 5.34 -2.11
N TRP A 225 19.97 5.33 -1.57
CA TRP A 225 19.37 6.48 -0.89
C TRP A 225 20.18 6.95 0.32
N MET A 226 20.76 6.04 1.10
CA MET A 226 21.56 6.41 2.27
C MET A 226 22.90 7.04 1.88
N LYS A 227 23.55 6.56 0.81
CA LYS A 227 24.76 7.21 0.26
C LYS A 227 24.44 8.61 -0.26
N TYR A 228 23.32 8.76 -0.98
CA TYR A 228 22.81 10.06 -1.40
C TYR A 228 22.53 10.99 -0.22
N ALA A 229 21.89 10.50 0.85
CA ALA A 229 21.61 11.27 2.05
C ALA A 229 22.89 11.70 2.79
N ILE A 230 23.93 10.85 2.84
CA ILE A 230 25.26 11.20 3.37
C ILE A 230 25.90 12.35 2.56
N ARG A 231 25.74 12.35 1.23
CA ARG A 231 26.21 13.49 0.41
C ARG A 231 25.42 14.75 0.73
N LYS A 232 24.09 14.66 0.83
CA LYS A 232 23.21 15.80 1.18
C LYS A 232 23.49 16.37 2.56
N GLN A 233 23.88 15.55 3.53
CA GLN A 233 24.33 16.02 4.85
C GLN A 233 25.52 16.99 4.75
N LYS A 234 26.46 16.79 3.83
CA LYS A 234 27.60 17.73 3.66
C LYS A 234 27.15 19.09 3.14
N GLU A 235 26.10 19.11 2.33
CA GLU A 235 25.50 20.33 1.77
C GLU A 235 24.58 21.03 2.78
N LEU A 236 23.84 20.25 3.57
CA LEU A 236 22.78 20.71 4.47
C LEU A 236 22.89 20.04 5.86
N PRO A 237 23.96 20.30 6.64
CA PRO A 237 24.26 19.58 7.88
C PRO A 237 23.21 19.76 8.99
N ASP A 238 22.52 20.90 9.00
CA ASP A 238 21.45 21.19 9.97
C ASP A 238 20.12 20.52 9.61
N VAL A 239 19.92 20.20 8.32
CA VAL A 239 18.70 19.55 7.82
C VAL A 239 18.83 18.04 7.93
N VAL A 240 19.95 17.48 7.45
CA VAL A 240 20.24 16.04 7.47
C VAL A 240 21.32 15.77 8.50
N THR A 241 20.91 15.54 9.74
CA THR A 241 21.82 15.31 10.87
C THR A 241 22.29 13.86 10.97
N ASP A 242 23.32 13.59 11.76
CA ASP A 242 23.82 12.22 11.99
C ASP A 242 22.76 11.31 12.61
N SER A 243 22.06 11.82 13.63
CA SER A 243 20.99 11.09 14.29
C SER A 243 19.82 10.81 13.35
N TYR A 244 19.59 11.68 12.37
CA TYR A 244 18.58 11.50 11.35
C TYR A 244 18.98 10.43 10.33
N LEU A 245 20.22 10.43 9.82
CA LEU A 245 20.71 9.35 8.94
C LEU A 245 20.65 7.98 9.62
N HIS A 246 21.02 7.89 10.89
CA HIS A 246 20.92 6.62 11.64
C HIS A 246 19.46 6.17 11.79
N SER A 247 18.55 7.10 12.09
CA SER A 247 17.11 6.80 12.14
C SER A 247 16.54 6.38 10.79
N MET A 248 17.01 6.98 9.69
CA MET A 248 16.59 6.64 8.32
C MET A 248 17.01 5.23 7.90
N MET A 249 18.18 4.73 8.33
CA MET A 249 18.61 3.35 8.03
C MET A 249 17.54 2.34 8.46
N MET A 250 17.00 2.51 9.65
CA MET A 250 15.96 1.62 10.18
C MET A 250 14.59 1.93 9.57
N ALA A 251 14.19 3.20 9.56
CA ALA A 251 12.88 3.61 9.07
C ALA A 251 12.66 3.27 7.58
N GLY A 252 13.70 3.40 6.75
CA GLY A 252 13.64 3.11 5.32
C GLY A 252 13.38 1.63 5.02
N ILE A 253 14.03 0.71 5.76
CA ILE A 253 13.85 -0.74 5.59
C ILE A 253 12.42 -1.13 5.95
N VAL A 254 11.97 -0.73 7.14
CA VAL A 254 10.63 -1.07 7.65
C VAL A 254 9.53 -0.50 6.77
N ALA A 255 9.68 0.75 6.31
CA ALA A 255 8.67 1.41 5.49
C ALA A 255 8.55 0.85 4.07
N ALA A 256 9.57 0.16 3.56
CA ALA A 256 9.58 -0.39 2.20
C ALA A 256 9.25 -1.89 2.15
N HIS A 257 9.42 -2.61 3.25
CA HIS A 257 9.25 -4.06 3.31
C HIS A 257 7.78 -4.49 3.51
N GLU A 258 7.26 -4.35 4.73
CA GLU A 258 5.97 -4.95 5.13
C GLU A 258 4.80 -4.45 4.25
N THR A 259 4.78 -3.16 3.91
CA THR A 259 3.69 -2.57 3.12
C THR A 259 3.62 -3.10 1.70
N THR A 260 4.76 -3.38 1.06
CA THR A 260 4.80 -3.87 -0.33
C THR A 260 4.53 -5.37 -0.38
N ALA A 261 5.05 -6.12 0.60
CA ALA A 261 4.75 -7.55 0.76
C ALA A 261 3.24 -7.78 0.94
N HIS A 262 2.62 -7.06 1.88
CA HIS A 262 1.18 -7.15 2.12
C HIS A 262 0.34 -6.70 0.93
N ALA A 263 0.72 -5.61 0.24
CA ALA A 263 -0.01 -5.14 -0.94
C ALA A 263 0.03 -6.18 -2.07
N SER A 264 1.19 -6.82 -2.26
CA SER A 264 1.38 -7.86 -3.27
C SER A 264 0.56 -9.12 -2.93
N ALA A 265 0.59 -9.55 -1.66
CA ALA A 265 -0.20 -10.70 -1.21
C ALA A 265 -1.71 -10.46 -1.34
N ASN A 266 -2.18 -9.26 -0.97
CA ASN A 266 -3.59 -8.88 -1.17
C ASN A 266 -3.97 -8.85 -2.66
N MET A 267 -3.11 -8.33 -3.53
CA MET A 267 -3.32 -8.31 -4.98
C MET A 267 -3.50 -9.73 -5.54
N PHE A 268 -2.58 -10.65 -5.24
CA PHE A 268 -2.69 -12.02 -5.72
C PHE A 268 -3.93 -12.72 -5.17
N ARG A 269 -4.22 -12.57 -3.88
CA ARG A 269 -5.44 -13.12 -3.28
C ARG A 269 -6.69 -12.62 -4.02
N LEU A 270 -6.84 -11.30 -4.14
CA LEU A 270 -8.02 -10.66 -4.73
C LEU A 270 -8.22 -11.05 -6.19
N LEU A 271 -7.14 -11.07 -6.99
CA LEU A 271 -7.22 -11.44 -8.40
C LEU A 271 -7.53 -12.93 -8.59
N LEU A 272 -6.98 -13.81 -7.75
CA LEU A 272 -7.22 -15.25 -7.84
C LEU A 272 -8.60 -15.66 -7.28
N GLU A 273 -9.16 -14.91 -6.33
CA GLU A 273 -10.58 -14.99 -5.93
C GLU A 273 -11.50 -14.59 -7.10
N ASN A 274 -11.03 -13.73 -8.01
CA ASN A 274 -11.76 -13.20 -9.16
C ASN A 274 -11.19 -13.69 -10.49
N ARG A 275 -11.35 -15.00 -10.77
CA ARG A 275 -10.70 -15.70 -11.88
C ARG A 275 -10.90 -15.05 -13.27
N GLU A 276 -12.05 -14.43 -13.53
CA GLU A 276 -12.30 -13.73 -14.79
C GLU A 276 -11.37 -12.52 -14.98
N VAL A 277 -11.11 -11.76 -13.92
CA VAL A 277 -10.20 -10.61 -13.92
C VAL A 277 -8.76 -11.08 -14.10
N TRP A 278 -8.37 -12.16 -13.42
CA TRP A 278 -7.06 -12.78 -13.62
C TRP A 278 -6.84 -13.20 -15.09
N ASN A 279 -7.84 -13.84 -15.71
CA ASN A 279 -7.77 -14.22 -17.12
C ASN A 279 -7.65 -13.01 -18.05
N ASP A 280 -8.37 -11.91 -17.78
CA ASP A 280 -8.25 -10.68 -18.57
C ASP A 280 -6.82 -10.12 -18.54
N ILE A 281 -6.14 -10.18 -17.40
CA ILE A 281 -4.75 -9.73 -17.26
C ILE A 281 -3.77 -10.69 -17.96
N CYS A 282 -4.04 -12.01 -17.90
CA CYS A 282 -3.26 -13.00 -18.65
C CYS A 282 -3.37 -12.79 -20.17
N ASP A 283 -4.58 -12.49 -20.66
CA ASP A 283 -4.86 -12.23 -22.07
C ASP A 283 -4.29 -10.89 -22.54
N ASN A 284 -4.28 -9.88 -21.65
CA ASN A 284 -3.81 -8.54 -21.94
C ASN A 284 -2.98 -7.93 -20.79
N PRO A 285 -1.64 -8.14 -20.79
CA PRO A 285 -0.75 -7.58 -19.79
C PRO A 285 -0.71 -6.05 -19.73
N ALA A 286 -1.23 -5.34 -20.74
CA ALA A 286 -1.33 -3.87 -20.70
C ALA A 286 -2.26 -3.37 -19.58
N LEU A 287 -3.12 -4.24 -19.02
CA LEU A 287 -4.01 -3.92 -17.90
C LEU A 287 -3.30 -3.90 -16.54
N ILE A 288 -2.10 -4.48 -16.44
CA ILE A 288 -1.36 -4.64 -15.18
C ILE A 288 -1.21 -3.32 -14.41
N PRO A 289 -0.84 -2.18 -15.03
CA PRO A 289 -0.70 -0.92 -14.31
C PRO A 289 -1.97 -0.48 -13.59
N ASN A 290 -3.14 -0.55 -14.24
CA ASN A 290 -4.40 -0.13 -13.63
C ASN A 290 -4.97 -1.20 -12.68
N ALA A 291 -4.76 -2.49 -12.98
CA ALA A 291 -5.12 -3.58 -12.08
C ALA A 291 -4.40 -3.47 -10.73
N VAL A 292 -3.12 -3.08 -10.73
CA VAL A 292 -2.36 -2.81 -9.49
C VAL A 292 -2.95 -1.65 -8.71
N GLU A 293 -3.33 -0.54 -9.36
CA GLU A 293 -3.98 0.59 -8.67
C GLU A 293 -5.36 0.19 -8.10
N GLU A 294 -6.16 -0.56 -8.85
CA GLU A 294 -7.46 -1.04 -8.36
C GLU A 294 -7.28 -2.01 -7.19
N CYS A 295 -6.28 -2.89 -7.22
CA CYS A 295 -5.97 -3.75 -6.07
C CYS A 295 -5.53 -2.92 -4.84
N LEU A 296 -4.75 -1.86 -5.04
CA LEU A 296 -4.35 -0.95 -3.97
C LEU A 296 -5.54 -0.17 -3.41
N ARG A 297 -6.51 0.23 -4.24
CA ARG A 297 -7.77 0.84 -3.80
C ARG A 297 -8.58 -0.18 -3.00
N TYR A 298 -8.87 -1.33 -3.60
CA TYR A 298 -9.79 -2.34 -3.09
C TYR A 298 -9.29 -3.00 -1.81
N SER A 299 -8.04 -3.50 -1.83
CA SER A 299 -7.41 -4.24 -0.74
C SER A 299 -5.95 -3.81 -0.55
N GLY A 300 -5.73 -2.53 -0.33
CA GLY A 300 -4.39 -1.99 -0.04
C GLY A 300 -3.77 -2.54 1.26
N SER A 301 -2.47 -2.33 1.43
CA SER A 301 -1.75 -2.77 2.63
C SER A 301 -1.96 -1.88 3.86
N VAL A 302 -2.60 -0.72 3.70
CA VAL A 302 -2.87 0.24 4.78
C VAL A 302 -4.37 0.33 5.03
N ALA A 303 -4.84 -0.32 6.10
CA ALA A 303 -6.23 -0.25 6.55
C ALA A 303 -6.57 1.14 7.10
N ALA A 304 -5.69 1.69 7.95
CA ALA A 304 -5.87 2.98 8.58
C ALA A 304 -4.57 3.69 8.92
N TRP A 305 -4.61 5.01 9.03
CA TRP A 305 -3.48 5.85 9.41
C TRP A 305 -3.83 6.79 10.56
N ARG A 306 -2.84 7.52 11.10
CA ARG A 306 -3.00 8.27 12.35
C ARG A 306 -2.55 9.73 12.25
N ARG A 307 -3.28 10.59 12.95
CA ARG A 307 -2.99 12.02 13.14
C ARG A 307 -3.38 12.48 14.53
N ILE A 308 -2.77 13.57 15.01
CA ILE A 308 -3.18 14.24 16.25
C ILE A 308 -3.62 15.68 15.94
N ALA A 309 -4.76 16.10 16.48
CA ALA A 309 -5.26 17.46 16.34
C ALA A 309 -4.43 18.44 17.18
N MET A 310 -3.89 19.48 16.55
CA MET A 310 -3.03 20.47 17.21
C MET A 310 -3.81 21.62 17.87
N ASN A 311 -5.06 21.83 17.44
CA ASN A 311 -6.00 22.81 17.94
C ASN A 311 -7.41 22.20 17.99
N ASP A 312 -8.35 22.86 18.69
CA ASP A 312 -9.77 22.55 18.55
C ASP A 312 -10.18 22.81 17.09
N THR A 313 -10.86 21.85 16.47
CA THR A 313 -11.21 21.87 15.05
C THR A 313 -12.47 21.05 14.78
N ARG A 314 -12.89 20.96 13.52
CA ARG A 314 -14.00 20.12 13.07
C ARG A 314 -13.56 19.17 11.97
N VAL A 315 -14.16 17.99 11.93
CA VAL A 315 -14.11 17.05 10.81
C VAL A 315 -15.55 16.70 10.46
N GLY A 316 -15.97 17.01 9.23
CA GLY A 316 -17.40 17.05 8.89
C GLY A 316 -18.18 17.92 9.89
N ASP A 317 -19.20 17.32 10.51
CA ASP A 317 -20.03 17.98 11.52
C ASP A 317 -19.58 17.75 12.96
N THR A 318 -18.48 17.02 13.18
CA THR A 318 -18.01 16.61 14.51
C THR A 318 -16.91 17.53 15.03
N GLU A 319 -17.11 18.05 16.25
CA GLU A 319 -16.10 18.81 17.00
C GLU A 319 -14.99 17.88 17.51
N ILE A 320 -13.75 18.18 17.13
CA ILE A 320 -12.54 17.45 17.48
C ILE A 320 -11.68 18.33 18.40
N PRO A 321 -11.52 17.97 19.69
CA PRO A 321 -10.74 18.77 20.63
C PRO A 321 -9.24 18.68 20.34
N LYS A 322 -8.50 19.71 20.74
CA LYS A 322 -7.04 19.71 20.74
C LYS A 322 -6.48 18.49 21.47
N GLY A 323 -5.47 17.86 20.88
CA GLY A 323 -4.84 16.65 21.39
C GLY A 323 -5.59 15.36 21.10
N ALA A 324 -6.77 15.44 20.45
CA ALA A 324 -7.49 14.26 19.99
C ALA A 324 -6.63 13.46 19.00
N LYS A 325 -6.53 12.16 19.24
CA LYS A 325 -5.92 11.21 18.30
C LYS A 325 -6.99 10.76 17.31
N LEU A 326 -6.64 10.78 16.02
CA LEU A 326 -7.50 10.36 14.92
C LEU A 326 -6.95 9.08 14.30
N LEU A 327 -7.83 8.11 14.08
CA LEU A 327 -7.62 6.94 13.24
C LEU A 327 -8.42 7.16 11.95
N ILE A 328 -7.72 7.50 10.87
CA ILE A 328 -8.32 7.77 9.56
C ILE A 328 -8.29 6.47 8.73
N ILE A 329 -9.45 5.93 8.38
CA ILE A 329 -9.55 4.59 7.80
C ILE A 329 -9.44 4.68 6.26
N SER A 330 -8.22 4.60 5.75
CA SER A 330 -7.94 4.65 4.29
C SER A 330 -8.69 3.55 3.52
N ALA A 331 -8.81 2.33 4.07
CA ALA A 331 -9.54 1.25 3.40
C ALA A 331 -11.04 1.57 3.26
N SER A 332 -11.66 2.14 4.29
CA SER A 332 -13.04 2.62 4.22
C SER A 332 -13.18 3.79 3.24
N ALA A 333 -12.27 4.76 3.26
CA ALA A 333 -12.26 5.87 2.32
C ALA A 333 -12.16 5.39 0.86
N ASN A 334 -11.36 4.36 0.60
CA ASN A 334 -11.23 3.76 -0.73
C ASN A 334 -12.52 3.03 -1.20
N HIS A 335 -13.47 2.81 -0.29
CA HIS A 335 -14.77 2.18 -0.53
C HIS A 335 -15.96 3.14 -0.31
N ASP A 336 -15.71 4.46 -0.35
CA ASP A 336 -16.75 5.48 -0.23
C ASP A 336 -17.44 5.71 -1.58
N ASP A 337 -18.73 5.37 -1.66
CA ASP A 337 -19.58 5.50 -2.85
C ASP A 337 -19.77 6.94 -3.33
N ARG A 338 -19.47 7.92 -2.46
CA ARG A 338 -19.47 9.35 -2.81
C ARG A 338 -18.29 9.75 -3.69
N HIS A 339 -17.26 8.92 -3.78
CA HIS A 339 -16.07 9.17 -4.59
C HIS A 339 -15.78 8.06 -5.61
N PHE A 340 -15.98 6.80 -5.24
CA PHE A 340 -15.83 5.64 -6.12
C PHE A 340 -17.20 5.02 -6.40
N GLU A 341 -17.67 5.13 -7.63
CA GLU A 341 -18.92 4.50 -8.05
C GLU A 341 -18.83 2.96 -8.02
N ASN A 342 -19.82 2.29 -7.44
CA ASN A 342 -19.79 0.85 -7.11
C ASN A 342 -18.45 0.46 -6.45
N PRO A 343 -18.17 0.98 -5.25
CA PRO A 343 -16.84 0.86 -4.63
C PRO A 343 -16.45 -0.59 -4.30
N ASP A 344 -17.43 -1.45 -4.09
CA ASP A 344 -17.28 -2.86 -3.71
C ASP A 344 -17.02 -3.77 -4.92
N ASP A 345 -17.09 -3.25 -6.16
CA ASP A 345 -16.76 -3.98 -7.38
C ASP A 345 -15.26 -3.89 -7.68
N LEU A 346 -14.65 -5.02 -8.03
CA LEU A 346 -13.28 -5.08 -8.54
C LEU A 346 -13.27 -4.69 -10.03
N ASP A 347 -12.99 -3.43 -10.32
CA ASP A 347 -12.94 -2.91 -11.70
C ASP A 347 -11.53 -2.45 -12.10
N ILE A 348 -10.79 -3.33 -12.76
CA ILE A 348 -9.44 -3.04 -13.27
C ILE A 348 -9.43 -2.06 -14.46
N TYR A 349 -10.58 -1.59 -14.93
CA TYR A 349 -10.75 -0.58 -15.97
C TYR A 349 -11.26 0.76 -15.41
N ARG A 350 -11.46 0.87 -14.09
CA ARG A 350 -11.89 2.11 -13.43
C ARG A 350 -10.90 3.24 -13.76
N ASP A 351 -11.44 4.43 -14.04
CA ASP A 351 -10.67 5.58 -14.52
C ASP A 351 -10.04 6.43 -13.40
N ASN A 352 -10.57 6.31 -12.17
CA ASN A 352 -10.10 7.04 -11.00
C ASN A 352 -9.37 6.17 -9.95
N THR A 353 -8.87 4.99 -10.33
CA THR A 353 -8.16 4.06 -9.41
C THR A 353 -7.05 4.75 -8.61
N THR A 354 -6.34 5.69 -9.22
CA THR A 354 -5.21 6.43 -8.64
C THR A 354 -5.59 7.38 -7.50
N ASP A 355 -6.88 7.64 -7.30
CA ASP A 355 -7.36 8.54 -6.24
C ASP A 355 -7.39 7.86 -4.87
N HIS A 356 -7.11 6.55 -4.80
CA HIS A 356 -7.02 5.80 -3.56
C HIS A 356 -6.01 6.41 -2.55
N LEU A 357 -6.29 6.23 -1.26
CA LEU A 357 -5.52 6.83 -0.15
C LEU A 357 -4.56 5.84 0.53
N THR A 358 -4.27 4.70 -0.10
CA THR A 358 -3.35 3.67 0.42
C THR A 358 -1.93 4.23 0.59
N PHE A 359 -1.50 5.11 -0.31
CA PHE A 359 -0.23 5.84 -0.19
C PHE A 359 -0.33 7.15 0.60
N GLY A 360 -1.47 7.42 1.22
CA GLY A 360 -1.80 8.71 1.80
C GLY A 360 -1.91 9.83 0.76
N TYR A 361 -2.03 11.06 1.25
CA TYR A 361 -2.19 12.25 0.41
C TYR A 361 -1.45 13.46 1.01
N GLY A 362 -1.15 14.46 0.18
CA GLY A 362 -0.55 15.72 0.61
C GLY A 362 0.93 15.59 1.01
N ALA A 363 1.34 16.36 2.03
CA ALA A 363 2.74 16.56 2.40
C ALA A 363 3.49 15.24 2.65
N HIS A 364 2.86 14.28 3.33
CA HIS A 364 3.47 13.01 3.70
C HIS A 364 3.10 11.85 2.76
N GLN A 365 2.60 12.12 1.55
CA GLN A 365 2.31 11.05 0.59
C GLN A 365 3.56 10.16 0.39
N CYS A 366 3.38 8.85 0.31
CA CYS A 366 4.47 7.89 0.25
C CYS A 366 5.49 8.24 -0.85
N MET A 367 6.76 8.37 -0.48
CA MET A 367 7.86 8.64 -1.41
C MET A 367 8.18 7.40 -2.25
N GLY A 368 8.12 6.21 -1.64
CA GLY A 368 8.35 4.92 -2.30
C GLY A 368 7.18 4.41 -3.14
N LYS A 369 6.09 5.16 -3.32
CA LYS A 369 4.88 4.69 -4.01
C LYS A 369 5.15 4.11 -5.41
N ASN A 370 6.08 4.71 -6.15
CA ASN A 370 6.41 4.27 -7.51
C ASN A 370 7.33 3.06 -7.51
N LEU A 371 8.16 2.87 -6.47
CA LEU A 371 8.93 1.65 -6.28
C LEU A 371 8.00 0.47 -5.97
N ALA A 372 7.07 0.65 -5.03
CA ALA A 372 6.05 -0.36 -4.70
C ALA A 372 5.17 -0.72 -5.91
N ARG A 373 4.74 0.27 -6.72
CA ARG A 373 4.03 0.03 -7.98
C ARG A 373 4.85 -0.81 -8.95
N MET A 374 6.13 -0.48 -9.13
CA MET A 374 7.02 -1.24 -10.00
C MET A 374 7.17 -2.68 -9.52
N GLU A 375 7.37 -2.91 -8.23
CA GLU A 375 7.42 -4.25 -7.61
C GLU A 375 6.15 -5.06 -7.92
N MET A 376 4.98 -4.53 -7.57
CA MET A 376 3.71 -5.23 -7.79
C MET A 376 3.46 -5.55 -9.27
N ARG A 377 3.81 -4.63 -10.18
CA ARG A 377 3.66 -4.84 -11.64
C ARG A 377 4.60 -5.92 -12.16
N ILE A 378 5.87 -5.94 -11.73
CA ILE A 378 6.83 -6.99 -12.11
C ILE A 378 6.35 -8.35 -11.59
N PHE A 379 5.87 -8.41 -10.35
CA PHE A 379 5.34 -9.65 -9.80
C PHE A 379 4.13 -10.14 -10.60
N LEU A 380 3.14 -9.28 -10.81
CA LEU A 380 1.94 -9.67 -11.54
C LEU A 380 2.26 -10.11 -12.97
N GLU A 381 3.11 -9.38 -13.69
CA GLU A 381 3.55 -9.72 -15.06
C GLU A 381 4.22 -11.09 -15.12
N ALA A 382 5.12 -11.38 -14.20
CA ALA A 382 5.86 -12.64 -14.21
C ALA A 382 4.91 -13.83 -14.00
N PHE A 383 3.97 -13.70 -13.07
CA PHE A 383 3.02 -14.77 -12.75
C PHE A 383 1.96 -14.95 -13.83
N THR A 384 1.37 -13.88 -14.38
CA THR A 384 0.34 -14.02 -15.43
C THR A 384 0.91 -14.60 -16.72
N ARG A 385 2.19 -14.29 -17.02
CA ARG A 385 2.92 -14.83 -18.16
C ARG A 385 3.30 -16.30 -17.99
N ARG A 386 3.82 -16.69 -16.81
CA ARG A 386 4.41 -18.03 -16.58
C ARG A 386 3.47 -19.03 -15.92
N LEU A 387 2.48 -18.56 -15.17
CA LEU A 387 1.51 -19.35 -14.43
C LEU A 387 0.07 -18.84 -14.66
N PRO A 388 -0.40 -18.71 -15.92
CA PRO A 388 -1.76 -18.25 -16.18
C PRO A 388 -2.81 -19.16 -15.54
N GLN A 389 -2.50 -20.44 -15.31
CA GLN A 389 -3.36 -21.43 -14.67
C GLN A 389 -3.32 -21.43 -13.13
N LEU A 390 -2.62 -20.47 -12.51
CA LEU A 390 -2.53 -20.35 -11.04
C LEU A 390 -3.91 -20.20 -10.41
N GLU A 391 -4.14 -20.91 -9.31
CA GLU A 391 -5.36 -20.79 -8.50
C GLU A 391 -5.02 -20.84 -7.01
N LEU A 392 -5.92 -20.30 -6.19
CA LEU A 392 -5.82 -20.49 -4.73
C LEU A 392 -6.03 -21.95 -4.38
N VAL A 393 -5.33 -22.42 -3.35
CA VAL A 393 -5.70 -23.69 -2.71
C VAL A 393 -7.13 -23.53 -2.14
N PRO A 394 -8.07 -24.44 -2.47
CA PRO A 394 -9.46 -24.35 -2.01
C PRO A 394 -9.58 -24.38 -0.48
N ASP A 395 -10.65 -23.77 0.04
CA ASP A 395 -11.02 -23.78 1.47
C ASP A 395 -9.94 -23.23 2.44
N GLN A 396 -9.00 -22.45 1.91
CA GLN A 396 -7.98 -21.77 2.71
C GLN A 396 -8.60 -20.71 3.64
N THR A 397 -8.12 -20.68 4.88
CA THR A 397 -8.44 -19.61 5.84
C THR A 397 -7.30 -18.61 5.87
N PHE A 398 -7.61 -17.34 5.63
CA PHE A 398 -6.62 -16.26 5.71
C PHE A 398 -6.59 -15.67 7.12
N THR A 399 -5.41 -15.72 7.75
CA THR A 399 -5.14 -15.06 9.02
C THR A 399 -4.39 -13.75 8.79
N PHE A 400 -4.65 -12.80 9.69
CA PHE A 400 -4.09 -11.46 9.63
C PHE A 400 -3.63 -11.09 11.03
N VAL A 401 -2.42 -10.54 11.09
CA VAL A 401 -1.82 -10.08 12.33
C VAL A 401 -2.67 -8.95 12.93
N PRO A 402 -3.26 -9.10 14.13
CA PRO A 402 -4.15 -8.08 14.69
C PRO A 402 -3.45 -6.76 14.98
N ASN A 403 -3.79 -5.72 14.21
CA ASN A 403 -3.22 -4.39 14.34
C ASN A 403 -4.13 -3.32 13.70
N THR A 404 -3.91 -2.04 14.00
CA THR A 404 -4.80 -0.97 13.49
C THR A 404 -4.59 -0.59 12.03
N SER A 405 -3.38 -0.77 11.48
CA SER A 405 -2.92 0.02 10.33
C SER A 405 -2.53 -0.79 9.11
N PHE A 406 -1.84 -1.91 9.27
CA PHE A 406 -1.36 -2.71 8.15
C PHE A 406 -2.19 -3.98 7.97
N ARG A 407 -2.32 -4.42 6.72
CA ARG A 407 -3.17 -5.56 6.37
C ARG A 407 -2.59 -6.34 5.20
N GLY A 408 -2.22 -7.59 5.45
CA GLY A 408 -1.93 -8.60 4.43
C GLY A 408 -1.93 -9.99 5.06
N PRO A 409 -2.29 -11.05 4.31
CA PRO A 409 -2.40 -12.39 4.87
C PRO A 409 -1.03 -12.89 5.28
N GLU A 410 -0.97 -13.67 6.36
CA GLU A 410 0.28 -14.30 6.82
C GLU A 410 0.79 -15.33 5.81
N HIS A 411 -0.12 -16.03 5.13
CA HIS A 411 0.18 -17.00 4.09
C HIS A 411 -0.80 -16.88 2.92
N LEU A 412 -0.34 -17.23 1.72
CA LEU A 412 -1.13 -17.27 0.49
C LEU A 412 -0.78 -18.52 -0.31
N TRP A 413 -1.44 -19.63 0.03
CA TRP A 413 -1.26 -20.91 -0.66
C TRP A 413 -1.95 -20.91 -2.03
N VAL A 414 -1.16 -21.24 -3.05
CA VAL A 414 -1.58 -21.35 -4.45
C VAL A 414 -1.14 -22.68 -5.03
N ARG A 415 -1.87 -23.15 -6.04
CA ARG A 415 -1.57 -24.39 -6.77
C ARG A 415 -1.71 -24.21 -8.28
N TRP A 416 -1.03 -25.05 -9.04
CA TRP A 416 -1.08 -25.10 -10.50
C TRP A 416 -0.61 -26.46 -11.01
N ASP A 417 -1.00 -26.84 -12.23
CA ASP A 417 -0.41 -28.00 -12.89
C ASP A 417 0.95 -27.63 -13.51
N GLN A 418 2.05 -28.09 -12.90
CA GLN A 418 3.39 -27.77 -13.40
C GLN A 418 3.68 -28.33 -14.80
N HIS A 419 2.94 -29.34 -15.27
CA HIS A 419 3.10 -29.88 -16.62
C HIS A 419 2.47 -28.98 -17.69
N GLN A 420 1.60 -28.05 -17.28
CA GLN A 420 0.93 -27.09 -18.16
C GLN A 420 1.62 -25.72 -18.22
N ASN A 421 2.71 -25.51 -17.48
CA ASN A 421 3.47 -24.27 -17.51
C ASN A 421 3.82 -23.89 -18.96
N PRO A 422 3.39 -22.72 -19.46
CA PRO A 422 3.65 -22.27 -20.83
C PRO A 422 5.13 -22.31 -21.22
N GLU A 423 6.02 -22.00 -20.28
CA GLU A 423 7.48 -21.99 -20.49
C GLU A 423 8.08 -23.34 -20.91
N ARG A 424 7.41 -24.46 -20.60
CA ARG A 424 7.87 -25.79 -21.03
C ARG A 424 7.62 -26.03 -22.52
N ARG A 425 6.61 -25.38 -23.09
CA ARG A 425 6.22 -25.51 -24.50
C ARG A 425 6.81 -24.39 -25.35
N ASP A 426 6.91 -23.20 -24.77
CA ASP A 426 7.48 -22.01 -25.40
C ASP A 426 8.51 -21.35 -24.45
N PRO A 427 9.80 -21.69 -24.57
CA PRO A 427 10.86 -21.04 -23.78
C PRO A 427 10.94 -19.52 -24.00
N GLY A 428 10.38 -19.00 -25.10
CA GLY A 428 10.29 -17.57 -25.34
C GLY A 428 9.43 -16.85 -24.31
N VAL A 429 8.56 -17.57 -23.59
CA VAL A 429 7.81 -17.04 -22.44
C VAL A 429 8.76 -16.45 -21.40
N LEU A 430 9.98 -16.95 -21.22
CA LEU A 430 10.92 -16.41 -20.22
C LEU A 430 11.48 -15.02 -20.58
N THR A 431 11.54 -14.69 -21.87
CA THR A 431 12.17 -13.46 -22.38
C THR A 431 11.18 -12.41 -22.87
N ARG A 432 9.91 -12.77 -23.12
CA ARG A 432 8.84 -11.82 -23.50
C ARG A 432 8.34 -11.03 -22.28
N VAL A 433 9.15 -10.09 -21.80
CA VAL A 433 8.74 -9.19 -20.72
C VAL A 433 7.88 -8.07 -21.29
N HIS A 434 6.73 -7.81 -20.67
CA HIS A 434 5.88 -6.68 -21.02
C HIS A 434 6.36 -5.39 -20.33
N PRO A 435 6.82 -4.37 -21.07
CA PRO A 435 7.22 -3.12 -20.46
C PRO A 435 5.99 -2.35 -19.97
N PHE A 436 6.14 -1.66 -18.85
CA PHE A 436 5.16 -0.71 -18.35
C PHE A 436 5.87 0.55 -17.87
N THR A 437 5.18 1.69 -17.94
CA THR A 437 5.72 2.96 -17.46
C THR A 437 5.70 2.99 -15.93
N ILE A 438 6.80 3.42 -15.31
CA ILE A 438 6.84 3.68 -13.87
C ILE A 438 6.01 4.95 -13.59
N GLY A 439 5.11 4.88 -12.61
CA GLY A 439 4.20 5.98 -12.28
C GLY A 439 2.74 5.54 -12.31
N ALA A 440 1.81 6.50 -12.23
CA ALA A 440 0.39 6.21 -12.37
C ALA A 440 0.05 5.72 -13.80
N PRO A 441 -0.92 4.83 -13.98
CA PRO A 441 -1.42 4.45 -15.30
C PRO A 441 -1.94 5.67 -16.06
N THR A 442 -1.88 5.62 -17.39
CA THR A 442 -2.54 6.61 -18.25
C THR A 442 -3.97 6.17 -18.56
N PRO A 443 -4.90 7.09 -18.87
CA PRO A 443 -6.30 6.72 -19.17
C PRO A 443 -6.45 5.69 -20.31
N ASN A 444 -5.51 5.67 -21.26
CA ASN A 444 -5.53 4.73 -22.38
C ASN A 444 -5.11 3.30 -21.99
N ASP A 445 -4.34 3.14 -20.90
CA ASP A 445 -3.91 1.82 -20.40
C ASP A 445 -5.08 1.01 -19.81
N ALA A 446 -6.20 1.68 -19.54
CA ALA A 446 -7.39 1.13 -18.88
C ALA A 446 -8.64 1.12 -19.78
N ALA A 447 -8.49 1.17 -21.10
CA ALA A 447 -9.64 1.14 -22.00
C ALA A 447 -10.33 -0.22 -21.98
N ARG A 448 -11.63 -0.24 -21.61
CA ARG A 448 -12.43 -1.46 -21.60
C ARG A 448 -12.89 -1.80 -23.03
N PRO A 449 -12.55 -2.99 -23.55
CA PRO A 449 -13.09 -3.41 -24.84
C PRO A 449 -14.60 -3.66 -24.72
N VAL A 450 -15.36 -3.07 -25.64
CA VAL A 450 -16.81 -3.26 -25.76
C VAL A 450 -17.17 -3.67 -27.18
N ARG A 451 -18.27 -4.40 -27.34
CA ARG A 451 -18.88 -4.69 -28.63
C ARG A 451 -20.06 -3.74 -28.85
N VAL A 452 -20.17 -3.20 -30.05
CA VAL A 452 -21.39 -2.51 -30.50
C VAL A 452 -22.43 -3.59 -30.83
N ALA A 453 -23.41 -3.75 -29.94
CA ALA A 453 -24.49 -4.72 -30.09
C ALA A 453 -25.50 -4.26 -31.15
N GLU A 454 -25.85 -2.97 -31.11
CA GLU A 454 -26.78 -2.35 -32.03
C GLU A 454 -26.39 -0.90 -32.35
N VAL A 455 -26.72 -0.47 -33.57
CA VAL A 455 -26.61 0.93 -34.02
C VAL A 455 -27.99 1.36 -34.49
N VAL A 456 -28.61 2.30 -33.78
CA VAL A 456 -29.97 2.79 -34.07
C VAL A 456 -29.90 4.24 -34.54
N ALA A 457 -30.53 4.54 -35.67
CA ALA A 457 -30.68 5.92 -36.13
C ALA A 457 -31.86 6.59 -35.40
N GLU A 458 -31.58 7.57 -34.54
CA GLU A 458 -32.60 8.27 -33.74
C GLU A 458 -33.09 9.55 -34.44
N ALA A 459 -32.21 10.22 -35.19
CA ALA A 459 -32.53 11.40 -35.98
C ALA A 459 -31.50 11.60 -37.12
N GLU A 460 -31.75 12.57 -38.00
CA GLU A 460 -30.77 12.94 -39.03
C GLU A 460 -29.43 13.35 -38.37
N GLY A 461 -28.37 12.58 -38.66
CA GLY A 461 -27.03 12.81 -38.10
C GLY A 461 -26.83 12.34 -36.65
N VAL A 462 -27.80 11.64 -36.05
CA VAL A 462 -27.72 11.13 -34.66
C VAL A 462 -27.93 9.63 -34.63
N VAL A 463 -26.98 8.91 -34.04
CA VAL A 463 -27.06 7.47 -33.79
C VAL A 463 -26.98 7.17 -32.30
N ARG A 464 -27.77 6.21 -31.84
CA ARG A 464 -27.65 5.56 -30.53
C ARG A 464 -26.87 4.26 -30.71
N LEU A 465 -25.89 4.05 -29.83
CA LEU A 465 -25.10 2.83 -29.78
C LEU A 465 -25.50 2.04 -28.54
N GLU A 466 -25.80 0.75 -28.73
CA GLU A 466 -25.91 -0.19 -27.62
C GLU A 466 -24.56 -0.91 -27.46
N LEU A 467 -23.96 -0.79 -26.29
CA LEU A 467 -22.63 -1.33 -25.99
C LEU A 467 -22.77 -2.47 -24.98
N GLU A 468 -22.08 -3.57 -25.23
CA GLU A 468 -22.03 -4.73 -24.34
C GLU A 468 -20.60 -5.24 -24.15
N ASP A 469 -20.36 -5.98 -23.08
CA ASP A 469 -19.08 -6.68 -22.90
C ASP A 469 -18.94 -7.77 -23.98
N PRO A 470 -17.79 -7.89 -24.66
CA PRO A 470 -17.62 -8.84 -25.76
C PRO A 470 -17.76 -10.31 -25.34
N ARG A 471 -17.60 -10.60 -24.04
CA ARG A 471 -17.74 -11.93 -23.45
C ARG A 471 -19.11 -12.13 -22.77
N GLY A 472 -20.03 -11.17 -22.89
CA GLY A 472 -21.39 -11.24 -22.33
C GLY A 472 -21.47 -10.97 -20.83
N ARG A 473 -20.41 -10.40 -20.22
CA ARG A 473 -20.39 -10.03 -18.80
C ARG A 473 -21.20 -8.75 -18.56
N LYS A 474 -21.59 -8.53 -17.30
CA LYS A 474 -22.23 -7.26 -16.91
C LYS A 474 -21.19 -6.15 -16.88
N LEU A 475 -21.53 -5.02 -17.49
CA LEU A 475 -20.75 -3.79 -17.34
C LEU A 475 -21.02 -3.17 -15.96
N PRO A 476 -20.08 -2.36 -15.43
CA PRO A 476 -20.30 -1.61 -14.19
C PRO A 476 -21.55 -0.74 -14.28
N ARG A 477 -22.27 -0.61 -13.16
CA ARG A 477 -23.38 0.34 -13.05
C ARG A 477 -22.85 1.77 -13.06
N TRP A 478 -23.71 2.73 -13.35
CA TRP A 478 -23.35 4.13 -13.39
C TRP A 478 -24.48 5.01 -12.87
N SER A 479 -24.14 6.22 -12.44
CA SER A 479 -25.06 7.19 -11.85
C SER A 479 -25.47 8.26 -12.87
N PRO A 480 -26.68 8.85 -12.73
CA PRO A 480 -27.14 9.86 -13.67
C PRO A 480 -26.14 10.99 -13.88
N GLY A 481 -25.79 11.25 -15.15
CA GLY A 481 -24.79 12.24 -15.55
C GLY A 481 -23.41 11.66 -15.89
N ALA A 482 -23.21 10.35 -15.75
CA ALA A 482 -21.99 9.68 -16.19
C ALA A 482 -21.79 9.76 -17.72
N HIS A 483 -20.54 9.65 -18.14
CA HIS A 483 -20.13 9.59 -19.53
C HIS A 483 -18.99 8.60 -19.71
N ILE A 484 -18.80 8.14 -20.94
CA ILE A 484 -17.65 7.34 -21.34
C ILE A 484 -16.85 8.04 -22.43
N ASP A 485 -15.55 7.77 -22.47
CA ASP A 485 -14.68 8.13 -23.58
C ASP A 485 -14.68 6.96 -24.56
N VAL A 486 -15.35 7.12 -25.71
CA VAL A 486 -15.32 6.11 -26.79
C VAL A 486 -14.03 6.30 -27.57
N VAL A 487 -13.18 5.28 -27.55
CA VAL A 487 -11.87 5.25 -28.23
C VAL A 487 -11.92 4.34 -29.45
N VAL A 488 -11.63 4.89 -30.64
CA VAL A 488 -11.54 4.19 -31.92
C VAL A 488 -10.29 4.64 -32.67
N GLY A 489 -9.22 3.83 -32.60
CA GLY A 489 -7.90 4.25 -33.09
C GLY A 489 -7.45 5.52 -32.36
N ASP A 490 -7.10 6.57 -33.10
CA ASP A 490 -6.68 7.86 -32.53
C ASP A 490 -7.85 8.78 -32.14
N PHE A 491 -9.10 8.34 -32.34
CA PHE A 491 -10.29 9.12 -32.02
C PHE A 491 -10.78 8.77 -30.61
N ALA A 492 -10.75 9.73 -29.69
CA ALA A 492 -11.34 9.63 -28.36
C ALA A 492 -12.34 10.77 -28.14
N ARG A 493 -13.60 10.47 -27.81
CA ARG A 493 -14.64 11.48 -27.50
C ARG A 493 -15.59 11.02 -26.40
N LYS A 494 -16.05 12.01 -25.63
CA LYS A 494 -16.99 11.85 -24.52
C LYS A 494 -18.43 11.75 -25.02
N TYR A 495 -19.14 10.73 -24.57
CA TYR A 495 -20.57 10.55 -24.78
C TYR A 495 -21.25 10.24 -23.46
N SER A 496 -22.35 10.95 -23.17
CA SER A 496 -23.15 10.71 -21.97
C SER A 496 -23.84 9.36 -22.06
N LEU A 497 -23.90 8.62 -20.95
CA LEU A 497 -24.66 7.38 -20.88
C LEU A 497 -26.14 7.73 -20.74
N CYS A 498 -26.97 7.12 -21.59
CA CYS A 498 -28.42 7.36 -21.64
C CYS A 498 -29.26 6.07 -21.66
N GLY A 499 -28.61 4.91 -21.51
CA GLY A 499 -29.28 3.63 -21.37
C GLY A 499 -29.80 3.39 -19.95
N ASP A 500 -30.22 2.15 -19.70
CA ASP A 500 -30.66 1.66 -18.38
C ASP A 500 -29.50 1.05 -17.56
#